data_AF-A0A9P7RS60-F1
#
_entry.id   AF-A0A9P7RS60-F1
#
_cell.length_a   1.000
_cell.length_b   1.000
_cell.length_c   1.000
_cell.angle_alpha   90.00
_cell.angle_beta   90.00
_cell.angle_gamma   90.00
#
_symmetry.space_group_name_H-M   'P 1'
#
loop_
_entity.id
_entity.type
_entity.pdbx_description
1 polymer ?
#
loop_
_entity_poly.entity_id
_entity_poly.type
_entity_poly.pdbx_seq_one_letter_code
_entity_poly.pdbx_strand_id
1 'polypeptide(L)'
;MNFFKTVHSFFYSEILGAFLDKRNKRPRPSSPSTTPGPVPQQSAGASRGVSITLPARSSPMPGFSREPKARREALAKQLPLKEGRKVAFHPPPAKGASAADSEDQWILAVVTKCIHADKNRYEVHDPEPQDNGEPGLHYNTTLRNLIPLPDTGAPHGSPSSLSAYREFPVGSTVMALYPDTSVFYRAEVVATPQDLKPAGKANTTYMPAYKVKFEDDDNQEHLVAAQWVVEWPGT
;
A
#
# COMPACT_ATOMS: atom_id res chain seq x y z
N MET A 1 46.92 2.55 -8.82
CA MET A 1 46.83 3.97 -8.45
C MET A 1 45.34 4.31 -8.32
N ASN A 2 44.88 4.77 -7.16
CA ASN A 2 43.47 5.15 -6.96
C ASN A 2 43.24 6.61 -7.40
N PHE A 3 42.16 6.90 -8.12
CA PHE A 3 41.67 8.28 -8.26
C PHE A 3 40.12 8.34 -8.15
N PHE A 4 39.67 8.94 -7.05
CA PHE A 4 38.38 9.62 -6.76
C PHE A 4 37.05 8.96 -7.23
N LYS A 5 36.14 8.51 -6.35
CA LYS A 5 35.39 9.18 -5.24
C LYS A 5 34.50 10.38 -5.66
N THR A 6 33.19 10.14 -5.59
CA THR A 6 32.16 10.96 -4.90
C THR A 6 31.99 12.44 -5.29
N VAL A 7 30.90 12.73 -6.02
CA VAL A 7 30.07 13.95 -5.99
C VAL A 7 28.69 13.61 -6.62
N HIS A 8 27.55 14.21 -6.29
CA HIS A 8 27.17 14.93 -5.07
C HIS A 8 25.65 14.77 -4.85
N SER A 9 25.24 14.59 -3.59
CA SER A 9 23.88 14.94 -3.18
C SER A 9 23.78 16.47 -3.13
N PHE A 10 22.90 17.09 -3.91
CA PHE A 10 22.43 18.46 -3.71
C PHE A 10 21.12 18.72 -4.46
N PHE A 11 20.02 18.84 -3.72
CA PHE A 11 19.03 19.90 -3.92
C PHE A 11 18.32 20.15 -2.59
N TYR A 12 18.64 21.28 -1.95
CA TYR A 12 18.05 21.74 -0.69
C TYR A 12 17.86 23.25 -0.79
N SER A 13 16.71 23.76 -0.32
CA SER A 13 16.41 25.19 -0.04
C SER A 13 16.54 26.17 -1.25
N GLU A 14 15.73 27.21 -1.45
CA GLU A 14 14.98 28.07 -0.55
C GLU A 14 14.12 29.04 -1.38
N ILE A 15 12.87 29.35 -0.99
CA ILE A 15 12.30 30.72 -1.13
C ILE A 15 11.43 31.00 0.11
N LEU A 16 11.73 32.10 0.79
CA LEU A 16 10.98 32.69 1.89
C LEU A 16 10.42 34.06 1.46
N GLY A 17 9.34 34.52 2.11
CA GLY A 17 8.74 35.86 1.90
C GLY A 17 7.20 35.82 1.83
N ALA A 18 6.44 35.72 2.91
CA ALA A 18 6.23 36.69 4.01
C ALA A 18 5.28 37.86 3.64
N PHE A 19 4.10 37.90 4.29
CA PHE A 19 3.38 39.14 4.54
C PHE A 19 2.65 39.10 5.91
N LEU A 20 2.93 40.13 6.72
CA LEU A 20 2.33 40.51 8.01
C LEU A 20 0.96 41.21 7.74
N ASP A 21 0.03 41.53 8.67
CA ASP A 21 -0.08 41.47 10.14
C ASP A 21 -1.58 41.59 10.55
N LYS A 22 -1.83 41.78 11.86
CA LYS A 22 -2.81 42.70 12.49
C LYS A 22 -4.00 42.09 13.27
N ARG A 23 -3.69 41.78 14.53
CA ARG A 23 -4.52 41.78 15.75
C ARG A 23 -5.72 42.76 15.74
N ASN A 24 -6.86 42.40 16.39
CA ASN A 24 -7.31 43.08 17.64
C ASN A 24 -8.44 42.38 18.46
N LYS A 25 -8.58 42.84 19.71
CA LYS A 25 -9.27 42.39 20.95
C LYS A 25 -10.82 42.17 21.00
N ARG A 26 -11.23 41.45 22.07
CA ARG A 26 -12.59 41.37 22.68
C ARG A 26 -13.08 42.70 23.32
N PRO A 27 -14.39 42.85 23.66
CA PRO A 27 -14.87 42.63 25.05
C PRO A 27 -16.28 41.98 25.21
N ARG A 28 -16.72 41.73 26.47
CA ARG A 28 -18.08 41.28 26.91
C ARG A 28 -18.90 42.46 27.49
N PRO A 29 -20.25 42.39 27.53
CA PRO A 29 -21.06 42.08 28.75
C PRO A 29 -22.09 40.92 28.49
N SER A 30 -23.20 40.65 29.22
CA SER A 30 -23.51 40.48 30.68
C SER A 30 -24.88 39.76 30.87
N SER A 31 -25.30 39.43 32.11
CA SER A 31 -26.58 38.72 32.47
C SER A 31 -27.68 39.64 33.06
N PRO A 32 -28.87 39.10 33.42
CA PRO A 32 -29.13 38.73 34.83
C PRO A 32 -29.81 37.34 35.02
N SER A 33 -30.37 37.01 36.21
CA SER A 33 -30.80 35.64 36.62
C SER A 33 -31.96 35.58 37.64
N THR A 34 -32.78 34.50 37.68
CA THR A 34 -33.70 34.14 38.79
C THR A 34 -34.05 32.64 38.90
N THR A 35 -34.41 32.20 40.12
CA THR A 35 -34.62 30.81 40.65
C THR A 35 -36.04 30.68 41.29
N PRO A 36 -36.46 29.65 42.07
CA PRO A 36 -36.10 28.20 42.20
C PRO A 36 -37.34 27.22 42.28
N GLY A 37 -37.12 25.89 42.42
CA GLY A 37 -38.15 24.89 42.78
C GLY A 37 -37.57 23.48 43.11
N PRO A 38 -38.16 22.64 43.99
CA PRO A 38 -37.41 21.59 44.73
C PRO A 38 -37.53 20.11 44.24
N VAL A 39 -36.66 19.28 44.83
CA VAL A 39 -36.45 17.81 44.67
C VAL A 39 -37.41 16.96 45.54
N PRO A 40 -37.67 15.65 45.26
CA PRO A 40 -36.76 14.59 45.77
C PRO A 40 -36.67 13.22 45.02
N GLN A 41 -35.57 12.52 45.35
CA GLN A 41 -35.40 11.04 45.51
C GLN A 41 -35.25 10.05 44.32
N GLN A 42 -34.01 9.54 44.22
CA GLN A 42 -33.59 8.13 44.42
C GLN A 42 -33.24 7.18 43.25
N SER A 43 -32.01 6.64 43.37
CA SER A 43 -31.53 5.28 43.03
C SER A 43 -31.69 4.72 41.60
N ALA A 44 -30.57 4.70 40.88
CA ALA A 44 -29.93 3.44 40.43
C ALA A 44 -28.46 3.70 40.08
N GLY A 45 -27.57 2.77 40.41
CA GLY A 45 -26.16 2.87 40.03
C GLY A 45 -25.96 2.48 38.56
N ALA A 46 -25.32 3.34 37.78
CA ALA A 46 -24.79 3.00 36.45
C ALA A 46 -23.27 3.17 36.47
N SER A 47 -22.56 2.04 36.35
CA SER A 47 -21.11 1.96 36.41
C SER A 47 -20.44 2.88 35.40
N ARG A 48 -19.32 3.49 35.80
CA ARG A 48 -18.46 4.28 34.91
C ARG A 48 -17.91 3.40 33.78
N GLY A 49 -18.62 3.36 32.66
CA GLY A 49 -18.12 2.83 31.40
C GLY A 49 -17.02 3.75 30.88
N VAL A 50 -15.80 3.58 31.40
CA VAL A 50 -14.60 4.09 30.72
C VAL A 50 -14.53 3.34 29.39
N SER A 51 -14.89 4.03 28.31
CA SER A 51 -14.56 3.61 26.95
C SER A 51 -13.04 3.55 26.86
N ILE A 52 -12.48 2.36 27.10
CA ILE A 52 -11.09 2.06 26.74
C ILE A 52 -11.06 2.17 25.21
N THR A 53 -10.67 3.36 24.76
CA THR A 53 -10.24 3.59 23.38
C THR A 53 -8.93 2.86 23.27
N LEU A 54 -9.00 1.56 22.97
CA LEU A 54 -7.82 0.75 22.69
C LEU A 54 -7.03 1.49 21.61
N PRO A 55 -5.70 1.68 21.78
CA PRO A 55 -4.89 2.25 20.72
C PRO A 55 -5.11 1.39 19.47
N ALA A 56 -5.34 2.04 18.34
CA ALA A 56 -5.67 1.34 17.09
C ALA A 56 -4.50 0.41 16.72
N ARG A 57 -4.63 -0.87 17.10
CA ARG A 57 -3.75 -1.93 16.64
C ARG A 57 -3.72 -1.82 15.12
N SER A 58 -2.53 -1.73 14.54
CA SER A 58 -2.35 -1.66 13.10
C SER A 58 -2.75 -3.01 12.50
N SER A 59 -4.06 -3.24 12.36
CA SER A 59 -4.59 -4.39 11.65
C SER A 59 -3.99 -4.38 10.24
N PRO A 60 -3.50 -5.53 9.74
CA PRO A 60 -3.08 -5.66 8.36
C PRO A 60 -4.17 -5.15 7.41
N MET A 61 -3.75 -4.64 6.26
CA MET A 61 -4.63 -4.15 5.22
C MET A 61 -5.64 -5.25 4.83
N PRO A 62 -6.94 -4.92 4.64
CA PRO A 62 -7.91 -5.87 4.14
C PRO A 62 -7.48 -6.49 2.81
N GLY A 63 -7.97 -7.70 2.55
CA GLY A 63 -7.60 -8.44 1.35
C GLY A 63 -8.03 -7.78 0.04
N PHE A 64 -7.62 -8.38 -1.09
CA PHE A 64 -8.04 -7.92 -2.40
C PHE A 64 -9.57 -8.00 -2.54
N SER A 65 -10.16 -6.99 -3.21
CA SER A 65 -11.59 -6.97 -3.51
C SER A 65 -11.84 -6.25 -4.83
N ARG A 66 -12.60 -6.88 -5.73
CA ARG A 66 -13.02 -6.31 -7.02
C ARG A 66 -14.07 -5.19 -6.85
N GLU A 67 -14.66 -5.05 -5.65
CA GLU A 67 -15.69 -4.06 -5.32
C GLU A 67 -15.06 -2.66 -5.08
N PRO A 68 -15.35 -1.65 -5.92
CA PRO A 68 -14.67 -0.35 -5.85
C PRO A 68 -14.79 0.36 -4.49
N LYS A 69 -15.93 0.19 -3.79
CA LYS A 69 -16.13 0.78 -2.46
C LYS A 69 -15.19 0.16 -1.42
N ALA A 70 -15.16 -1.18 -1.34
CA ALA A 70 -14.30 -1.91 -0.41
C ALA A 70 -12.82 -1.67 -0.73
N ARG A 71 -12.45 -1.63 -2.01
CA ARG A 71 -11.08 -1.35 -2.46
C ARG A 71 -10.60 0.04 -2.03
N ARG A 72 -11.44 1.06 -2.19
CA ARG A 72 -11.16 2.44 -1.75
C ARG A 72 -11.07 2.54 -0.22
N GLU A 73 -11.88 1.78 0.51
CA GLU A 73 -11.87 1.76 1.99
C GLU A 73 -10.61 1.08 2.53
N ALA A 74 -10.27 -0.11 2.02
CA ALA A 74 -9.03 -0.82 2.36
C ALA A 74 -7.80 0.04 2.09
N LEU A 75 -7.72 0.66 0.91
CA LEU A 75 -6.59 1.49 0.51
C LEU A 75 -6.65 2.92 1.06
N ALA A 76 -7.70 3.34 1.78
CA ALA A 76 -7.93 4.73 2.19
C ALA A 76 -6.73 5.40 2.89
N LYS A 77 -5.96 4.62 3.66
CA LYS A 77 -4.74 5.07 4.38
C LYS A 77 -3.54 5.34 3.45
N GLN A 78 -3.52 4.73 2.26
CA GLN A 78 -2.50 4.92 1.22
C GLN A 78 -2.93 5.89 0.11
N LEU A 79 -4.20 6.36 0.08
CA LEU A 79 -4.74 7.17 -1.02
C LEU A 79 -4.59 8.70 -0.81
N PRO A 80 -4.05 9.45 -1.79
CA PRO A 80 -3.70 9.03 -3.15
C PRO A 80 -2.39 8.23 -3.20
N LEU A 81 -2.32 7.25 -4.10
CA LEU A 81 -1.06 6.57 -4.40
C LEU A 81 -0.06 7.61 -4.93
N LYS A 82 1.14 7.64 -4.36
CA LYS A 82 2.21 8.56 -4.77
C LYS A 82 2.75 8.17 -6.14
N GLU A 83 3.30 9.15 -6.84
CA GLU A 83 4.17 8.90 -8.00
C GLU A 83 5.37 8.02 -7.60
N GLY A 84 5.86 7.18 -8.52
CA GLY A 84 6.89 6.18 -8.26
C GLY A 84 6.41 4.95 -7.46
N ARG A 85 5.13 4.90 -7.05
CA ARG A 85 4.60 3.74 -6.31
C ARG A 85 4.48 2.52 -7.21
N LYS A 86 5.19 1.45 -6.86
CA LYS A 86 5.06 0.15 -7.53
C LYS A 86 3.69 -0.50 -7.23
N VAL A 87 3.08 -1.09 -8.25
CA VAL A 87 1.76 -1.74 -8.21
C VAL A 87 1.81 -3.00 -9.07
N ALA A 88 1.06 -4.06 -8.72
CA ALA A 88 0.64 -5.04 -9.71
C ALA A 88 -0.57 -4.47 -10.44
N PHE A 89 -0.57 -4.51 -11.77
CA PHE A 89 -1.57 -3.95 -12.65
C PHE A 89 -2.17 -5.03 -13.55
N HIS A 90 -3.49 -5.00 -13.69
CA HIS A 90 -4.24 -5.82 -14.63
C HIS A 90 -4.52 -5.03 -15.92
N PRO A 91 -3.72 -5.22 -16.99
CA PRO A 91 -3.96 -4.55 -18.26
C PRO A 91 -5.30 -4.99 -18.88
N PRO A 92 -6.00 -4.08 -19.57
CA PRO A 92 -7.17 -4.47 -20.34
C PRO A 92 -6.76 -5.44 -21.47
N PRO A 93 -7.64 -6.38 -21.87
CA PRO A 93 -7.35 -7.35 -22.91
C PRO A 93 -6.87 -6.67 -24.19
N ALA A 94 -5.71 -7.08 -24.70
CA ALA A 94 -5.20 -6.63 -25.98
C ALA A 94 -6.17 -7.06 -27.10
N LYS A 95 -6.33 -6.23 -28.13
CA LYS A 95 -7.21 -6.53 -29.27
C LYS A 95 -6.70 -7.76 -30.05
N GLY A 96 -7.22 -8.94 -29.72
CA GLY A 96 -6.86 -10.21 -30.34
C GLY A 96 -6.34 -11.27 -29.36
N ALA A 97 -6.06 -10.92 -28.09
CA ALA A 97 -5.80 -11.91 -27.05
C ALA A 97 -7.10 -12.64 -26.67
N SER A 98 -7.01 -13.90 -26.21
CA SER A 98 -8.18 -14.57 -25.67
C SER A 98 -8.57 -13.93 -24.33
N ALA A 99 -9.86 -14.01 -23.99
CA ALA A 99 -10.34 -13.47 -22.72
C ALA A 99 -9.73 -14.18 -21.51
N ALA A 100 -9.40 -15.47 -21.64
CA ALA A 100 -8.75 -16.25 -20.59
C ALA A 100 -7.32 -15.77 -20.32
N ASP A 101 -6.48 -15.72 -21.36
CA ASP A 101 -5.07 -15.28 -21.23
C ASP A 101 -4.97 -13.85 -20.65
N SER A 102 -5.97 -13.02 -20.93
CA SER A 102 -6.02 -11.64 -20.44
C SER A 102 -6.57 -11.50 -19.01
N GLU A 103 -7.37 -12.43 -18.49
CA GLU A 103 -7.93 -12.33 -17.14
C GLU A 103 -6.89 -12.67 -16.05
N ASP A 104 -5.96 -13.57 -16.36
CA ASP A 104 -4.91 -14.02 -15.42
C ASP A 104 -3.58 -13.25 -15.55
N GLN A 105 -3.39 -12.48 -16.63
CA GLN A 105 -2.15 -11.73 -16.86
C GLN A 105 -2.07 -10.45 -16.01
N TRP A 106 -1.18 -10.43 -15.01
CA TRP A 106 -0.84 -9.21 -14.26
C TRP A 106 0.63 -8.85 -14.43
N ILE A 107 0.92 -7.55 -14.51
CA ILE A 107 2.27 -7.01 -14.70
C ILE A 107 2.67 -6.09 -13.55
N LEU A 108 3.97 -5.95 -13.33
CA LEU A 108 4.52 -4.87 -12.52
C LEU A 108 4.32 -3.56 -13.28
N ALA A 109 3.81 -2.55 -12.59
CA ALA A 109 3.71 -1.20 -13.11
C ALA A 109 4.08 -0.18 -12.03
N VAL A 110 4.32 1.05 -12.44
CA VAL A 110 4.67 2.17 -11.57
C VAL A 110 3.68 3.30 -11.77
N VAL A 111 3.08 3.79 -10.67
CA VAL A 111 2.17 4.94 -10.70
C VAL A 111 2.92 6.19 -11.14
N THR A 112 2.46 6.79 -12.24
CA THR A 112 3.00 8.02 -12.79
C THR A 112 2.26 9.23 -12.21
N LYS A 113 0.91 9.23 -12.27
CA LYS A 113 0.09 10.30 -11.66
C LYS A 113 -1.30 9.83 -11.24
N CYS A 114 -1.90 10.55 -10.28
CA CYS A 114 -3.32 10.48 -9.95
C CYS A 114 -4.11 11.42 -10.89
N ILE A 115 -5.13 10.91 -11.57
CA ILE A 115 -5.85 11.66 -12.62
C ILE A 115 -7.04 12.40 -12.01
N HIS A 116 -7.23 13.69 -12.35
CA HIS A 116 -8.30 14.56 -11.85
C HIS A 116 -8.35 14.76 -10.32
N ALA A 117 -7.28 14.40 -9.60
CA ALA A 117 -7.28 14.23 -8.13
C ALA A 117 -8.33 13.22 -7.59
N ASP A 118 -8.99 12.47 -8.48
CA ASP A 118 -9.86 11.36 -8.14
C ASP A 118 -8.98 10.23 -7.60
N LYS A 119 -9.07 9.96 -6.29
CA LYS A 119 -8.35 8.85 -5.62
C LYS A 119 -8.62 7.45 -6.20
N ASN A 120 -9.45 7.34 -7.24
CA ASN A 120 -9.84 6.11 -7.92
C ASN A 120 -9.18 5.94 -9.32
N ARG A 121 -8.61 6.99 -9.94
CA ARG A 121 -8.10 6.98 -11.32
C ARG A 121 -6.60 7.29 -11.35
N TYR A 122 -5.83 6.45 -12.01
CA TYR A 122 -4.36 6.55 -12.05
C TYR A 122 -3.84 6.32 -13.47
N GLU A 123 -2.74 6.98 -13.79
CA GLU A 123 -1.88 6.63 -14.91
C GLU A 123 -0.71 5.81 -14.35
N VAL A 124 -0.46 4.65 -14.94
CA VAL A 124 0.67 3.78 -14.62
C VAL A 124 1.53 3.57 -15.88
N HIS A 125 2.81 3.29 -15.71
CA HIS A 125 3.67 2.81 -16.79
C HIS A 125 4.22 1.41 -16.47
N ASP A 126 4.38 0.59 -17.50
CA ASP A 126 5.18 -0.63 -17.45
C ASP A 126 6.68 -0.25 -17.35
N PRO A 127 7.46 -0.81 -16.40
CA PRO A 127 8.91 -0.60 -16.36
C PRO A 127 9.67 -1.36 -17.45
N GLU A 128 9.09 -2.36 -18.12
CA GLU A 128 9.73 -3.01 -19.27
C GLU A 128 9.78 -2.04 -20.47
N PRO A 129 10.93 -1.94 -21.16
CA PRO A 129 10.97 -1.31 -22.47
C PRO A 129 10.16 -2.15 -23.46
N GLN A 130 9.51 -1.51 -24.42
CA GLN A 130 8.86 -2.23 -25.52
C GLN A 130 9.92 -2.92 -26.41
N ASP A 131 9.54 -3.98 -27.13
CA ASP A 131 10.43 -4.74 -28.05
C ASP A 131 11.14 -3.87 -29.12
N ASN A 132 10.57 -2.69 -29.40
CA ASN A 132 11.08 -1.69 -30.34
C ASN A 132 12.08 -0.68 -29.71
N GLY A 133 12.35 -0.77 -28.40
CA GLY A 133 13.20 0.15 -27.65
C GLY A 133 12.51 1.46 -27.21
N GLU A 134 11.22 1.64 -27.48
CA GLU A 134 10.44 2.76 -26.97
C GLU A 134 10.20 2.63 -25.46
N PRO A 135 10.00 3.76 -24.74
CA PRO A 135 9.63 3.74 -23.33
C PRO A 135 8.36 2.91 -23.08
N GLY A 136 8.30 2.28 -21.90
CA GLY A 136 7.22 1.38 -21.49
C GLY A 136 5.83 2.00 -21.60
N LEU A 137 4.84 1.16 -21.88
CA LEU A 137 3.49 1.61 -22.21
C LEU A 137 2.81 2.31 -21.02
N HIS A 138 2.23 3.48 -21.30
CA HIS A 138 1.43 4.24 -20.33
C HIS A 138 -0.04 3.85 -20.40
N TYR A 139 -0.62 3.44 -19.27
CA TYR A 139 -1.99 2.98 -19.16
C TYR A 139 -2.81 3.84 -18.20
N ASN A 140 -3.98 4.29 -18.65
CA ASN A 140 -5.00 4.89 -17.79
C ASN A 140 -5.85 3.77 -17.16
N THR A 141 -5.89 3.72 -15.83
CA THR A 141 -6.52 2.62 -15.08
C THR A 141 -7.26 3.12 -13.84
N THR A 142 -7.96 2.20 -13.17
CA THR A 142 -8.67 2.47 -11.92
C THR A 142 -8.16 1.59 -10.78
N LEU A 143 -8.48 1.98 -9.55
CA LEU A 143 -8.08 1.26 -8.34
C LEU A 143 -8.57 -0.21 -8.27
N ARG A 144 -9.54 -0.60 -9.11
CA ARG A 144 -9.99 -2.01 -9.26
C ARG A 144 -8.88 -2.90 -9.85
N ASN A 145 -8.15 -2.38 -10.85
CA ASN A 145 -7.14 -3.13 -11.60
C ASN A 145 -5.73 -2.95 -11.02
N LEU A 146 -5.62 -2.44 -9.79
CA LEU A 146 -4.35 -2.11 -9.14
C LEU A 146 -4.22 -2.76 -7.77
N ILE A 147 -3.05 -3.35 -7.51
CA ILE A 147 -2.61 -3.83 -6.21
C ILE A 147 -1.35 -3.08 -5.80
N PRO A 148 -1.43 -2.08 -4.88
CA PRO A 148 -0.26 -1.39 -4.39
C PRO A 148 0.70 -2.36 -3.71
N LEU A 149 1.93 -2.45 -4.23
CA LEU A 149 2.99 -3.28 -3.65
C LEU A 149 3.60 -2.55 -2.45
N PRO A 150 4.15 -3.24 -1.44
CA PRO A 150 4.88 -2.63 -0.33
C PRO A 150 6.01 -1.68 -0.77
N ASP A 151 6.30 -0.68 0.06
CA ASP A 151 7.55 0.10 -0.06
C ASP A 151 8.65 -0.55 0.76
N THR A 152 9.85 -0.61 0.19
CA THR A 152 11.09 -0.83 0.95
C THR A 152 11.64 0.46 1.56
N GLY A 153 11.29 1.63 1.02
CA GLY A 153 11.74 2.94 1.51
C GLY A 153 10.80 3.62 2.51
N ALA A 154 9.59 3.08 2.74
CA ALA A 154 8.64 3.67 3.68
C ALA A 154 9.02 3.38 5.14
N PRO A 155 8.85 4.33 6.06
CA PRO A 155 9.06 4.12 7.50
C PRO A 155 8.26 2.93 8.03
N HIS A 156 8.85 2.15 8.95
CA HIS A 156 8.15 1.08 9.66
C HIS A 156 6.86 1.60 10.31
N GLY A 157 5.75 0.87 10.13
CA GLY A 157 4.43 1.29 10.59
C GLY A 157 3.68 2.25 9.65
N SER A 158 4.30 2.74 8.57
CA SER A 158 3.59 3.41 7.48
C SER A 158 2.58 2.45 6.82
N PRO A 159 1.38 2.90 6.40
CA PRO A 159 0.44 2.04 5.68
C PRO A 159 0.99 1.50 4.37
N SER A 160 2.05 2.12 3.83
CA SER A 160 2.77 1.69 2.62
C SER A 160 3.92 0.71 2.91
N SER A 161 4.33 0.53 4.16
CA SER A 161 5.41 -0.39 4.56
C SER A 161 4.97 -1.85 4.51
N LEU A 162 5.91 -2.78 4.30
CA LEU A 162 5.62 -4.23 4.28
C LEU A 162 4.88 -4.72 5.54
N SER A 163 5.14 -4.15 6.71
CA SER A 163 4.43 -4.49 7.97
C SER A 163 2.94 -4.14 7.99
N ALA A 164 2.44 -3.33 7.05
CA ALA A 164 1.02 -3.07 6.90
C ALA A 164 0.27 -4.14 6.09
N TYR A 165 1.00 -4.99 5.36
CA TYR A 165 0.42 -6.01 4.50
C TYR A 165 0.17 -7.30 5.28
N ARG A 166 -0.80 -8.10 4.82
CA ARG A 166 -1.06 -9.43 5.38
C ARG A 166 0.08 -10.39 5.04
N GLU A 167 0.41 -11.27 5.99
CA GLU A 167 1.26 -12.42 5.73
C GLU A 167 0.41 -13.57 5.17
N PHE A 168 0.93 -14.29 4.18
CA PHE A 168 0.25 -15.42 3.54
C PHE A 168 0.73 -16.72 4.17
N PRO A 169 -0.15 -17.55 4.78
CA PRO A 169 0.26 -18.85 5.31
C PRO A 169 0.61 -19.84 4.19
N VAL A 170 1.38 -20.88 4.53
CA VAL A 170 1.68 -22.01 3.64
C VAL A 170 0.38 -22.64 3.10
N GLY A 171 0.37 -23.02 1.82
CA GLY A 171 -0.80 -23.49 1.08
C GLY A 171 -1.72 -22.39 0.54
N SER A 172 -1.38 -21.11 0.73
CA SER A 172 -2.17 -20.01 0.13
C SER A 172 -1.86 -19.83 -1.36
N THR A 173 -2.90 -19.70 -2.18
CA THR A 173 -2.79 -19.17 -3.54
C THR A 173 -2.47 -17.66 -3.48
N VAL A 174 -1.40 -17.26 -4.16
CA VAL A 174 -0.91 -15.89 -4.24
C VAL A 174 -0.55 -15.55 -5.70
N MET A 175 -0.26 -14.29 -5.95
CA MET A 175 0.49 -13.86 -7.13
C MET A 175 1.91 -13.51 -6.71
N ALA A 176 2.89 -14.02 -7.42
CA ALA A 176 4.29 -13.72 -7.21
C ALA A 176 4.92 -13.23 -8.52
N LEU A 177 5.81 -12.24 -8.42
CA LEU A 177 6.64 -11.83 -9.56
C LEU A 177 7.61 -12.97 -9.91
N TYR A 178 7.62 -13.43 -11.16
CA TYR A 178 8.56 -14.46 -11.59
C TYR A 178 9.98 -13.88 -11.66
N PRO A 179 11.03 -14.60 -11.21
CA PRO A 179 12.41 -14.11 -11.26
C PRO A 179 12.79 -13.58 -12.65
N ASP A 180 13.55 -12.49 -12.68
CA ASP A 180 14.04 -11.84 -13.90
C ASP A 180 12.94 -11.39 -14.90
N THR A 181 11.70 -11.21 -14.45
CA THR A 181 10.58 -10.65 -15.24
C THR A 181 9.85 -9.54 -14.50
N SER A 182 9.09 -8.73 -15.25
CA SER A 182 8.09 -7.80 -14.71
C SER A 182 6.67 -8.38 -14.67
N VAL A 183 6.52 -9.71 -14.59
CA VAL A 183 5.21 -10.39 -14.72
C VAL A 183 4.86 -11.16 -13.45
N PHE A 184 3.61 -11.05 -13.01
CA PHE A 184 3.08 -11.78 -11.87
C PHE A 184 2.31 -13.02 -12.33
N TYR A 185 2.70 -14.18 -11.82
CA TYR A 185 2.07 -15.47 -12.08
C TYR A 185 1.41 -16.01 -10.83
N ARG A 186 0.45 -16.93 -11.02
CA ARG A 186 -0.21 -17.65 -9.94
C ARG A 186 0.75 -18.65 -9.29
N ALA A 187 0.79 -18.65 -7.97
CA ALA A 187 1.71 -19.48 -7.20
C ALA A 187 1.11 -19.92 -5.86
N GLU A 188 1.60 -21.05 -5.34
CA GLU A 188 1.29 -21.54 -3.99
C GLU A 188 2.44 -21.19 -3.02
N VAL A 189 2.12 -20.69 -1.82
CA VAL A 189 3.11 -20.46 -0.76
C VAL A 189 3.57 -21.78 -0.14
N VAL A 190 4.86 -22.10 -0.25
CA VAL A 190 5.50 -23.28 0.36
C VAL A 190 6.16 -22.99 1.70
N ALA A 191 6.73 -21.78 1.87
CA ALA A 191 7.31 -21.34 3.14
C ALA A 191 7.13 -19.83 3.33
N THR A 192 6.87 -19.42 4.56
CA THR A 192 6.69 -18.00 4.92
C THR A 192 8.04 -17.32 5.21
N PRO A 193 8.08 -15.97 5.24
CA PRO A 193 9.25 -15.24 5.69
C PRO A 193 9.61 -15.52 7.15
N GLN A 194 8.73 -16.12 7.96
CA GLN A 194 9.06 -16.57 9.31
C GLN A 194 9.87 -17.87 9.29
N ASP A 195 9.46 -18.83 8.47
CA ASP A 195 10.13 -20.15 8.34
C ASP A 195 11.54 -20.01 7.74
N LEU A 196 11.72 -19.04 6.84
CA LEU A 196 13.00 -18.76 6.18
C LEU A 196 13.95 -17.86 6.98
N LYS A 197 13.57 -17.37 8.17
CA LYS A 197 14.46 -16.54 9.01
C LYS A 197 15.63 -17.38 9.53
N PRO A 198 16.90 -17.03 9.23
CA PRO A 198 18.04 -17.77 9.75
C PRO A 198 18.14 -17.57 11.27
N ALA A 199 17.96 -18.67 12.01
CA ALA A 199 18.11 -18.67 13.46
C ALA A 199 19.53 -18.25 13.88
N GLY A 200 19.67 -17.07 14.50
CA GLY A 200 20.88 -16.65 15.19
C GLY A 200 21.71 -15.50 14.59
N LYS A 201 21.26 -14.78 13.55
CA LYS A 201 21.97 -13.59 13.03
C LYS A 201 21.15 -12.30 13.08
N ALA A 202 21.04 -11.71 14.27
CA ALA A 202 20.27 -10.51 14.57
C ALA A 202 20.75 -9.19 13.94
N ASN A 203 21.73 -9.22 13.02
CA ASN A 203 22.36 -8.02 12.45
C ASN A 203 22.54 -8.06 10.92
N THR A 204 21.76 -8.90 10.22
CA THR A 204 21.62 -8.78 8.75
C THR A 204 20.30 -8.08 8.43
N THR A 205 20.31 -7.18 7.44
CA THR A 205 19.09 -6.61 6.85
C THR A 205 18.37 -7.71 6.07
N TYR A 206 17.64 -8.56 6.79
CA TYR A 206 16.86 -9.64 6.20
C TYR A 206 15.67 -9.04 5.44
N MET A 207 15.72 -9.10 4.11
CA MET A 207 14.53 -8.86 3.29
C MET A 207 13.59 -10.07 3.45
N PRO A 208 12.36 -9.87 3.94
CA PRO A 208 11.41 -10.97 4.06
C PRO A 208 11.10 -11.54 2.67
N ALA A 209 11.09 -12.86 2.53
CA ALA A 209 10.79 -13.57 1.29
C ALA A 209 9.90 -14.77 1.56
N TYR A 210 9.10 -15.15 0.57
CA TYR A 210 8.37 -16.41 0.54
C TYR A 210 9.12 -17.42 -0.32
N LYS A 211 9.00 -18.70 0.01
CA LYS A 211 9.25 -19.77 -0.96
C LYS A 211 7.91 -20.09 -1.61
N VAL A 212 7.82 -20.01 -2.94
CA VAL A 212 6.59 -20.24 -3.70
C VAL A 212 6.81 -21.30 -4.79
N LYS A 213 5.73 -21.92 -5.26
CA LYS A 213 5.71 -22.76 -6.47
C LYS A 213 4.76 -22.14 -7.47
N PHE A 214 5.25 -21.83 -8.67
CA PHE A 214 4.39 -21.37 -9.76
C PHE A 214 3.61 -22.56 -10.34
N GLU A 215 2.39 -22.29 -10.85
CA GLU A 215 1.55 -23.36 -11.41
C GLU A 215 2.10 -23.88 -12.75
N ASP A 216 2.80 -23.04 -13.54
CA ASP A 216 3.31 -23.35 -14.88
C ASP A 216 4.78 -23.84 -14.94
N ASP A 217 5.47 -23.97 -13.80
CA ASP A 217 6.93 -24.21 -13.74
C ASP A 217 7.27 -25.54 -13.04
N ASP A 218 6.63 -26.65 -13.44
CA ASP A 218 6.87 -28.03 -12.98
C ASP A 218 7.05 -28.20 -11.45
N ASN A 219 6.29 -27.42 -10.66
CA ASN A 219 6.40 -27.33 -9.20
C ASN A 219 7.80 -26.93 -8.64
N GLN A 220 8.62 -26.23 -9.42
CA GLN A 220 9.89 -25.65 -8.99
C GLN A 220 9.70 -24.64 -7.85
N GLU A 221 10.60 -24.67 -6.87
CA GLU A 221 10.56 -23.80 -5.69
C GLU A 221 11.38 -22.53 -5.90
N HIS A 222 10.70 -21.38 -5.90
CA HIS A 222 11.30 -20.06 -6.11
C HIS A 222 11.27 -19.22 -4.84
N LEU A 223 12.33 -18.44 -4.61
CA LEU A 223 12.45 -17.56 -3.44
C LEU A 223 12.16 -16.11 -3.84
N VAL A 224 10.93 -15.67 -3.59
CA VAL A 224 10.41 -14.37 -4.04
C VAL A 224 10.28 -13.42 -2.84
N ALA A 225 10.86 -12.22 -2.93
CA ALA A 225 10.77 -11.24 -1.86
C ALA A 225 9.31 -10.85 -1.55
N ALA A 226 8.94 -10.68 -0.29
CA ALA A 226 7.57 -10.45 0.16
C ALA A 226 6.94 -9.15 -0.34
N GLN A 227 7.74 -8.20 -0.84
CA GLN A 227 7.25 -7.01 -1.56
C GLN A 227 6.68 -7.33 -2.96
N TRP A 228 7.04 -8.48 -3.51
CA TRP A 228 6.67 -8.99 -4.83
C TRP A 228 5.66 -10.15 -4.76
N VAL A 229 5.08 -10.39 -3.58
CA VAL A 229 4.02 -11.37 -3.37
C VAL A 229 2.75 -10.63 -2.94
N VAL A 230 1.67 -10.83 -3.68
CA VAL A 230 0.36 -10.23 -3.42
C VAL A 230 -0.75 -11.27 -3.40
N GLU A 231 -1.90 -10.89 -2.86
CA GLU A 231 -3.07 -11.75 -2.81
C GLU A 231 -3.61 -12.02 -4.21
N TRP A 232 -3.88 -13.30 -4.51
CA TRP A 232 -4.52 -13.69 -5.76
C TRP A 232 -5.94 -13.09 -5.86
N PRO A 233 -6.28 -12.36 -6.95
CA PRO A 233 -7.53 -11.60 -7.07
C PRO A 233 -8.72 -12.44 -7.56
N GLY A 234 -8.57 -13.77 -7.64
CA GLY A 234 -9.57 -14.69 -8.18
C GLY A 234 -10.03 -15.76 -7.19
N THR A 235 -11.21 -15.51 -6.61
CA THR A 235 -12.31 -16.49 -6.45
C THR A 235 -13.61 -15.70 -6.46
#